data_AF-A0A2V6A2H8-F1
#
_entry.id   AF-A0A2V6A2H8-F1
#
_cell.length_a   1.000
_cell.length_b   1.000
_cell.length_c   1.000
_cell.angle_alpha   90.00
_cell.angle_beta   90.00
_cell.angle_gamma   90.00
#
_symmetry.space_group_name_H-M   'P 1'
#
loop_
_entity.id
_entity.type
_entity.pdbx_description
1 polymer ?
#
loop_
_entity_poly.entity_id
_entity_poly.type
_entity_poly.pdbx_seq_one_letter_code
_entity_poly.pdbx_strand_id
1 'polypeptide(L)'
;MEGPEGLQSVLEQLDGCELPLTAWESAVLAARVNDYDPEWLDRLCFSGRVGWGRLSSLQNPNARAFAPLRTSPIALYQRENLHDWLHLTQADSSVELSVVPRRVFEELATGGALFFSELVRRTGLLPSQVEDALSQLAARGFVTSDSFDGLRALLVPSNKRPTFGRNIGRRRRKTSLASIEFAGRWSLLGTQITSQPLGNGVESSARDPAIEKFARVLLRRYGVVFRRLLEREIFGVTWYELGRIYRRWEARGEIRGGYFVGGISGEQFALPEAIGLLRSIRKASPKNELITLSAADPLNLQGILTPGPRIAAVTSNRILFRDGLPIAALEAGETRKLATGRVRPTGGLSEDSVSDTQIETALKIGKLRPSLRPYYK
;
A
#
# COMPACT_ATOMS: atom_id res chain seq x y z
N MET A 1 4.56 -9.63 -13.98
CA MET A 1 5.55 -10.31 -13.11
C MET A 1 4.96 -11.66 -12.73
N GLU A 2 5.78 -12.70 -12.57
CA GLU A 2 5.31 -14.07 -12.28
C GLU A 2 5.99 -14.65 -11.04
N GLY A 3 5.24 -15.46 -10.29
CA GLY A 3 5.75 -16.21 -9.15
C GLY A 3 6.22 -15.37 -7.95
N PRO A 4 6.91 -16.02 -6.99
CA PRO A 4 7.40 -15.38 -5.77
C PRO A 4 8.44 -14.28 -5.99
N GLU A 5 9.34 -14.44 -6.96
CA GLU A 5 10.35 -13.42 -7.31
C GLU A 5 9.69 -12.18 -7.90
N GLY A 6 8.68 -12.38 -8.75
CA GLY A 6 7.86 -11.30 -9.28
C GLY A 6 7.15 -10.51 -8.19
N LEU A 7 6.61 -11.20 -7.17
CA LEU A 7 6.02 -10.56 -6.00
C LEU A 7 7.05 -9.73 -5.23
N GLN A 8 8.24 -10.28 -4.97
CA GLN A 8 9.28 -9.54 -4.25
C GLN A 8 9.66 -8.25 -4.97
N SER A 9 9.88 -8.28 -6.28
CA SER A 9 10.21 -7.07 -7.04
C SER A 9 9.07 -6.05 -7.03
N VAL A 10 7.80 -6.49 -6.99
CA VAL A 10 6.65 -5.58 -6.83
C VAL A 10 6.65 -4.94 -5.44
N LEU A 11 6.96 -5.71 -4.39
CA LEU A 11 7.03 -5.20 -3.02
C LEU A 11 8.21 -4.24 -2.82
N GLU A 12 9.34 -4.48 -3.48
CA GLU A 12 10.46 -3.51 -3.51
C GLU A 12 10.08 -2.21 -4.23
N GLN A 13 9.25 -2.28 -5.28
CA GLN A 13 8.74 -1.09 -5.96
C GLN A 13 7.75 -0.30 -5.10
N LEU A 14 6.95 -1.00 -4.29
CA LEU A 14 5.91 -0.45 -3.43
C LEU A 14 6.37 -0.22 -1.97
N ASP A 15 7.66 -0.34 -1.71
CA ASP A 15 8.23 -0.29 -0.37
C ASP A 15 7.87 1.02 0.36
N GLY A 16 7.31 0.91 1.56
CA GLY A 16 6.87 2.06 2.37
C GLY A 16 5.61 2.77 1.85
N CYS A 17 4.95 2.27 0.81
CA CYS A 17 3.66 2.78 0.35
C CYS A 17 2.55 2.32 1.29
N GLU A 18 1.63 3.20 1.68
CA GLU A 18 0.45 2.85 2.46
C GLU A 18 -0.81 2.77 1.61
N LEU A 19 -1.51 1.64 1.71
CA LEU A 19 -2.75 1.39 0.99
C LEU A 19 -3.79 0.83 1.96
N PRO A 20 -5.10 1.01 1.71
CA PRO A 20 -6.12 0.33 2.48
C PRO A 20 -5.83 -1.18 2.53
N LEU A 21 -5.95 -1.81 3.70
CA LEU A 21 -5.63 -3.24 3.88
C LEU A 21 -6.30 -4.12 2.83
N THR A 22 -7.57 -3.84 2.50
CA THR A 22 -8.32 -4.60 1.50
C THR A 22 -7.80 -4.46 0.07
N ALA A 23 -7.07 -3.39 -0.26
CA ALA A 23 -6.59 -3.12 -1.62
C ALA A 23 -5.32 -3.92 -1.96
N TRP A 24 -4.48 -4.26 -0.98
CA TRP A 24 -3.18 -4.92 -1.20
C TRP A 24 -3.29 -6.17 -2.06
N GLU A 25 -3.88 -7.24 -1.53
CA GLU A 25 -3.93 -8.51 -2.27
C GLU A 25 -4.99 -8.46 -3.38
N SER A 26 -6.16 -7.89 -3.10
CA SER A 26 -7.32 -7.98 -4.00
C SER A 26 -7.23 -7.11 -5.26
N ALA A 27 -6.47 -6.01 -5.21
CA ALA A 27 -6.41 -5.04 -6.29
C ALA A 27 -4.98 -4.72 -6.75
N VAL A 28 -4.02 -4.60 -5.83
CA VAL A 28 -2.71 -4.03 -6.14
C VAL A 28 -1.72 -5.12 -6.55
N LEU A 29 -1.57 -6.16 -5.72
CA LEU A 29 -0.70 -7.31 -6.00
C LEU A 29 -1.29 -8.18 -7.11
N ALA A 30 -2.59 -8.48 -7.04
CA ALA A 30 -3.29 -9.24 -8.07
C ALA A 30 -3.30 -8.57 -9.45
N ALA A 31 -3.06 -7.25 -9.56
CA ALA A 31 -2.92 -6.56 -10.84
C ALA A 31 -1.50 -6.60 -11.41
N ARG A 32 -0.47 -6.85 -10.57
CA ARG A 32 0.95 -6.80 -10.97
C ARG A 32 1.60 -8.18 -11.08
N VAL A 33 1.09 -9.14 -10.30
CA VAL A 33 1.62 -10.51 -10.21
C VAL A 33 0.60 -11.47 -10.83
N ASN A 34 1.00 -12.11 -11.93
CA ASN A 34 0.25 -13.18 -12.55
C ASN A 34 0.12 -14.35 -11.57
N ASP A 35 -1.06 -14.96 -11.55
CA ASP A 35 -1.40 -16.05 -10.63
C ASP A 35 -0.98 -15.86 -9.16
N TYR A 36 -1.11 -14.62 -8.65
CA TYR A 36 -0.80 -14.30 -7.25
C TYR A 36 -1.42 -15.28 -6.25
N ASP A 37 -0.56 -15.86 -5.41
CA ASP A 37 -0.91 -16.69 -4.27
C ASP A 37 -0.57 -15.97 -2.95
N PRO A 38 -1.54 -15.79 -2.04
CA PRO A 38 -1.32 -15.22 -0.70
C PRO A 38 -0.19 -15.88 0.09
N GLU A 39 0.05 -17.18 -0.09
CA GLU A 39 1.11 -17.89 0.62
C GLU A 39 2.50 -17.31 0.32
N TRP A 40 2.71 -16.71 -0.85
CA TRP A 40 4.00 -16.11 -1.20
C TRP A 40 4.28 -14.89 -0.33
N LEU A 41 3.27 -14.06 -0.06
CA LEU A 41 3.42 -12.92 0.85
C LEU A 41 3.67 -13.39 2.28
N ASP A 42 2.95 -14.41 2.74
CA ASP A 42 3.18 -14.98 4.08
C ASP A 42 4.60 -15.50 4.24
N ARG A 43 5.14 -16.22 3.25
CA ARG A 43 6.53 -16.72 3.29
C ARG A 43 7.55 -15.57 3.35
N LEU A 44 7.30 -14.46 2.64
CA LEU A 44 8.14 -13.27 2.70
C LEU A 44 8.08 -12.58 4.07
N CYS A 45 6.91 -12.57 4.72
CA CYS A 45 6.76 -12.08 6.08
C CYS A 45 7.45 -12.99 7.11
N PHE A 46 7.20 -14.30 7.03
CA PHE A 46 7.77 -15.28 7.96
C PHE A 46 9.29 -15.35 7.89
N SER A 47 9.87 -15.19 6.69
CA SER A 47 11.33 -15.10 6.50
C SER A 47 11.93 -13.77 6.99
N GLY A 48 11.09 -12.82 7.42
CA GLY A 48 11.52 -11.51 7.88
C GLY A 48 12.01 -10.58 6.77
N ARG A 49 11.76 -10.90 5.50
CA ARG A 49 12.16 -10.04 4.37
C ARG A 49 11.22 -8.86 4.22
N VAL A 50 9.92 -9.12 4.38
CA VAL A 50 8.86 -8.11 4.27
C VAL A 50 8.16 -7.95 5.60
N GLY A 51 8.07 -6.72 6.08
CA GLY A 51 7.21 -6.36 7.21
C GLY A 51 5.91 -5.72 6.73
N TRP A 52 4.96 -5.63 7.65
CA TRP A 52 3.74 -4.87 7.44
C TRP A 52 3.43 -4.01 8.67
N GLY A 53 2.68 -2.94 8.48
CA GLY A 53 2.27 -2.06 9.57
C GLY A 53 1.81 -0.72 9.05
N ARG A 54 1.09 0.03 9.87
CA ARG A 54 0.81 1.43 9.56
C ARG A 54 1.99 2.29 10.01
N LEU A 55 2.54 3.05 9.09
CA LEU A 55 3.62 4.01 9.24
C LEU A 55 3.08 5.43 9.49
N SER A 56 1.95 5.81 8.90
CA SER A 56 1.39 7.15 9.07
C SER A 56 0.72 7.36 10.43
N SER A 57 0.92 8.54 11.00
CA SER A 57 0.07 9.07 12.08
C SER A 57 -1.40 9.16 11.68
N LEU A 58 -2.27 9.12 12.68
CA LEU A 58 -3.67 9.48 12.48
C LEU A 58 -3.77 11.00 12.36
N GLN A 59 -4.04 11.49 11.14
CA GLN A 59 -4.22 12.93 10.86
C GLN A 59 -5.29 13.62 11.72
N ASN A 60 -6.21 12.85 12.32
CA ASN A 60 -7.18 13.35 13.27
C ASN A 60 -7.36 12.34 14.42
N PRO A 61 -6.80 12.60 15.62
CA PRO A 61 -6.94 11.70 16.77
C PRO A 61 -8.40 11.58 17.26
N ASN A 62 -9.27 12.53 16.91
CA ASN A 62 -10.70 12.53 17.21
C ASN A 62 -11.58 11.93 16.10
N ALA A 63 -11.02 11.60 14.93
CA ALA A 63 -11.74 10.82 13.94
C ALA A 63 -12.04 9.45 14.56
N ARG A 64 -13.33 9.10 14.67
CA ARG A 64 -13.88 7.95 15.41
C ARG A 64 -12.83 6.88 15.69
N ALA A 65 -12.63 6.58 16.97
CA ALA A 65 -11.74 5.57 17.55
C ALA A 65 -11.92 4.11 17.02
N PHE A 66 -12.71 3.92 15.95
CA PHE A 66 -13.13 2.67 15.34
C PHE A 66 -13.01 2.74 13.81
N ALA A 67 -11.94 3.31 13.25
CA ALA A 67 -11.67 3.14 11.83
C ALA A 67 -11.56 1.63 11.53
N PRO A 68 -12.40 1.07 10.64
CA PRO A 68 -12.36 -0.36 10.36
C PRO A 68 -10.99 -0.75 9.80
N LEU A 69 -10.43 -1.85 10.31
CA LEU A 69 -9.14 -2.37 9.83
C LEU A 69 -9.13 -2.55 8.31
N ARG A 70 -10.28 -2.94 7.72
CA ARG A 70 -10.46 -3.12 6.27
C ARG A 70 -10.03 -1.92 5.42
N THR A 71 -10.27 -0.70 5.91
CA THR A 71 -9.98 0.55 5.21
C THR A 71 -8.77 1.28 5.80
N SER A 72 -8.16 0.71 6.84
CA SER A 72 -7.00 1.31 7.47
C SER A 72 -5.80 1.26 6.51
N PRO A 73 -5.02 2.35 6.40
CA PRO A 73 -3.80 2.36 5.61
C PRO A 73 -2.77 1.45 6.30
N ILE A 74 -2.29 0.46 5.57
CA ILE A 74 -1.24 -0.47 5.98
C ILE A 74 -0.15 -0.37 4.92
N ALA A 75 1.11 -0.25 5.34
CA ALA A 75 2.25 -0.40 4.47
C ALA A 75 2.72 -1.85 4.44
N LEU A 76 3.19 -2.29 3.27
CA LEU A 76 4.13 -3.39 3.14
C LEU A 76 5.49 -2.78 2.86
N TYR A 77 6.51 -3.24 3.56
CA TYR A 77 7.85 -2.66 3.46
C TYR A 77 8.93 -3.73 3.55
N GLN A 78 10.10 -3.46 2.97
CA GLN A 78 11.29 -4.26 3.21
C GLN A 78 11.69 -4.08 4.68
N ARG A 79 11.83 -5.17 5.43
CA ARG A 79 12.07 -5.10 6.88
C ARG A 79 13.36 -4.35 7.21
N GLU A 80 14.37 -4.49 6.36
CA GLU A 80 15.65 -3.75 6.46
C GLU A 80 15.47 -2.22 6.40
N ASN A 81 14.42 -1.73 5.71
CA ASN A 81 14.16 -0.30 5.52
C ASN A 81 13.18 0.25 6.58
N LEU A 82 12.71 -0.57 7.52
CA LEU A 82 11.73 -0.13 8.53
C LEU A 82 12.23 1.09 9.32
N HIS A 83 13.50 1.10 9.74
CA HIS A 83 14.06 2.23 10.49
C HIS A 83 14.08 3.52 9.66
N ASP A 84 14.44 3.43 8.37
CA ASP A 84 14.38 4.58 7.46
C ASP A 84 12.96 5.14 7.40
N TRP A 85 11.95 4.27 7.22
CA TRP A 85 10.56 4.69 7.18
C TRP A 85 10.09 5.33 8.47
N LEU A 86 10.46 4.77 9.62
CA LEU A 86 10.12 5.35 10.92
C LEU A 86 10.74 6.74 11.12
N HIS A 87 11.97 6.98 10.64
CA HIS A 87 12.60 8.30 10.69
C HIS A 87 11.93 9.36 9.81
N LEU A 88 11.17 8.93 8.79
CA LEU A 88 10.40 9.84 7.92
C LEU A 88 8.97 10.06 8.39
N THR A 89 8.51 9.28 9.37
CA THR A 89 7.19 9.41 9.99
C THR A 89 7.26 10.33 11.19
N GLN A 90 6.18 11.07 11.45
CA GLN A 90 6.04 11.84 12.68
C GLN A 90 5.49 10.92 13.77
N ALA A 91 6.00 11.04 14.99
CA ALA A 91 5.46 10.30 16.12
C ALA A 91 4.17 10.97 16.61
N ASP A 92 3.07 10.21 16.66
CA ASP A 92 1.86 10.63 17.40
C ASP A 92 2.08 10.38 18.89
N SER A 93 2.14 11.46 19.67
CA SER A 93 2.35 11.42 21.12
C SER A 93 1.04 11.40 21.94
N SER A 94 -0.14 11.33 21.32
CA SER A 94 -1.42 11.64 22.00
C SER A 94 -2.57 10.66 21.76
N VAL A 95 -2.32 9.44 21.28
CA VAL A 95 -3.40 8.47 21.04
C VAL A 95 -3.80 7.76 22.34
N GLU A 96 -4.98 8.10 22.86
CA GLU A 96 -5.59 7.36 23.98
C GLU A 96 -6.14 6.00 23.50
N LEU A 97 -5.61 4.93 24.09
CA LEU A 97 -6.10 3.56 23.88
C LEU A 97 -7.21 3.25 24.90
N SER A 98 -8.27 2.57 24.43
CA SER A 98 -9.29 2.02 25.32
C SER A 98 -8.71 0.87 26.17
N VAL A 99 -9.42 0.50 27.25
CA VAL A 99 -8.91 -0.41 28.29
C VAL A 99 -8.38 -1.74 27.73
N VAL A 100 -9.12 -2.38 26.81
CA VAL A 100 -8.75 -3.70 26.26
C VAL A 100 -7.52 -3.62 25.33
N PRO A 101 -7.49 -2.77 24.28
CA PRO A 101 -6.27 -2.49 23.50
C PRO A 101 -5.07 -2.07 24.35
N ARG A 102 -5.26 -1.22 25.37
CA ARG A 102 -4.18 -0.78 26.26
C ARG A 102 -3.56 -1.97 27.00
N ARG A 103 -4.37 -2.88 27.54
CA ARG A 103 -3.87 -4.08 28.22
C ARG A 103 -3.05 -4.99 27.31
N VAL A 104 -3.50 -5.21 26.07
CA VAL A 104 -2.75 -6.00 25.08
C VAL A 104 -1.44 -5.30 24.70
N PHE A 105 -1.47 -3.98 24.54
CA PHE A 105 -0.28 -3.17 24.27
C PHE A 105 0.76 -3.28 25.40
N GLU A 106 0.34 -3.17 26.66
CA GLU A 106 1.22 -3.27 27.83
C GLU A 106 1.87 -4.66 27.96
N GLU A 107 1.11 -5.73 27.68
CA GLU A 107 1.64 -7.09 27.63
C GLU A 107 2.69 -7.28 26.51
N LEU A 108 2.49 -6.66 25.35
CA LEU A 108 3.50 -6.67 24.27
C LEU A 108 4.72 -5.80 24.61
N ALA A 109 4.52 -4.67 25.30
CA ALA A 109 5.59 -3.78 25.73
C ALA A 109 6.52 -4.47 26.75
N THR A 110 5.96 -5.26 27.67
CA THR A 110 6.71 -5.94 28.73
C THR A 110 7.17 -7.34 28.32
N GLY A 111 6.33 -8.08 27.59
CA GLY A 111 6.57 -9.46 27.20
C GLY A 111 7.30 -9.63 25.87
N GLY A 112 7.49 -8.55 25.11
CA GLY A 112 8.07 -8.60 23.77
C GLY A 112 7.13 -9.22 22.74
N ALA A 113 7.71 -9.93 21.77
CA ALA A 113 6.94 -10.58 20.71
C ALA A 113 6.26 -11.87 21.22
N LEU A 114 4.92 -11.92 21.18
CA LEU A 114 4.11 -12.98 21.77
C LEU A 114 3.18 -13.63 20.74
N PHE A 115 2.96 -14.94 20.84
CA PHE A 115 1.91 -15.61 20.06
C PHE A 115 0.52 -15.23 20.57
N PHE A 116 -0.50 -15.36 19.72
CA PHE A 116 -1.90 -15.04 20.08
C PHE A 116 -2.38 -15.80 21.34
N SER A 117 -2.07 -17.09 21.45
CA SER A 117 -2.45 -17.91 22.62
C SER A 117 -1.78 -17.46 23.92
N GLU A 118 -0.58 -16.88 23.83
CA GLU A 118 0.13 -16.32 24.97
C GLU A 118 -0.48 -14.99 25.39
N LEU A 119 -0.88 -14.14 24.43
CA LEU A 119 -1.62 -12.92 24.72
C LEU A 119 -2.93 -13.21 25.44
N VAL A 120 -3.71 -14.19 24.96
CA VAL A 120 -4.94 -14.63 25.64
C VAL A 120 -4.64 -15.09 27.08
N ARG A 121 -3.62 -15.93 27.26
CA ARG A 121 -3.25 -16.45 28.58
C ARG A 121 -2.77 -15.36 29.55
N ARG A 122 -1.90 -14.45 29.11
CA ARG A 122 -1.30 -13.41 29.95
C ARG A 122 -2.30 -12.29 30.28
N THR A 123 -3.09 -11.88 29.29
CA THR A 123 -4.12 -10.85 29.49
C THR A 123 -5.35 -11.38 30.23
N GLY A 124 -5.61 -12.69 30.22
CA GLY A 124 -6.84 -13.28 30.75
C GLY A 124 -8.12 -12.83 30.03
N LEU A 125 -8.00 -12.21 28.85
CA LEU A 125 -9.12 -11.76 28.03
C LEU A 125 -9.69 -12.91 27.21
N LEU A 126 -10.95 -12.77 26.77
CA LEU A 126 -11.51 -13.71 25.80
C LEU A 126 -10.77 -13.60 24.45
N PRO A 127 -10.61 -14.70 23.68
CA PRO A 127 -9.96 -14.66 22.38
C PRO A 127 -10.52 -13.57 21.44
N SER A 128 -11.84 -13.40 21.39
CA SER A 128 -12.48 -12.36 20.58
C SER A 128 -12.14 -10.93 21.02
N GLN A 129 -11.87 -10.70 22.31
CA GLN A 129 -11.43 -9.40 22.82
C GLN A 129 -9.98 -9.13 22.44
N VAL A 130 -9.10 -10.15 22.45
CA VAL A 130 -7.72 -10.03 21.97
C VAL A 130 -7.68 -9.78 20.46
N GLU A 131 -8.52 -10.47 19.68
CA GLU A 131 -8.67 -10.22 18.24
C GLU A 131 -9.08 -8.78 17.93
N ASP A 132 -10.11 -8.27 18.61
CA ASP A 132 -10.58 -6.90 18.43
C ASP A 132 -9.52 -5.87 18.85
N ALA A 133 -8.82 -6.13 19.96
CA ALA A 133 -7.71 -5.30 20.41
C ALA A 133 -6.57 -5.26 19.40
N LEU A 134 -6.12 -6.40 18.86
CA LEU A 134 -5.07 -6.46 17.84
C LEU A 134 -5.49 -5.76 16.55
N SER A 135 -6.75 -5.91 16.13
CA SER A 135 -7.32 -5.17 15.00
C SER A 135 -7.26 -3.66 15.21
N GLN A 136 -7.69 -3.20 16.39
CA GLN A 136 -7.66 -1.79 16.77
C GLN A 136 -6.24 -1.22 16.89
N LEU A 137 -5.28 -2.01 17.38
CA LEU A 137 -3.88 -1.62 17.49
C LEU A 137 -3.21 -1.59 16.12
N ALA A 138 -3.50 -2.56 15.24
CA ALA A 138 -2.96 -2.62 13.89
C ALA A 138 -3.46 -1.45 13.02
N ALA A 139 -4.75 -1.13 13.11
CA ALA A 139 -5.36 0.02 12.43
C ALA A 139 -4.72 1.37 12.82
N ARG A 140 -4.15 1.44 14.02
CA ARG A 140 -3.45 2.60 14.58
C ARG A 140 -1.93 2.55 14.41
N GLY A 141 -1.37 1.47 13.86
CA GLY A 141 0.08 1.34 13.67
C GLY A 141 0.88 1.02 14.92
N PHE A 142 0.25 0.43 15.95
CA PHE A 142 0.96 0.03 17.17
C PHE A 142 1.53 -1.37 17.12
N VAL A 143 0.97 -2.26 16.29
CA VAL A 143 1.40 -3.67 16.24
C VAL A 143 1.65 -4.14 14.82
N THR A 144 2.50 -5.15 14.73
CA THR A 144 2.79 -5.96 13.55
C THR A 144 2.86 -7.44 13.94
N SER A 145 2.97 -8.33 12.97
CA SER A 145 3.22 -9.75 13.21
C SER A 145 4.11 -10.39 12.14
N ASP A 146 4.61 -11.59 12.39
CA ASP A 146 5.50 -12.32 11.47
C ASP A 146 4.80 -12.81 10.18
N SER A 147 3.50 -12.57 9.99
CA SER A 147 2.72 -13.06 8.83
C SER A 147 1.59 -12.11 8.46
N PHE A 148 1.27 -12.03 7.18
CA PHE A 148 0.11 -11.27 6.70
C PHE A 148 -1.21 -12.03 6.91
N ASP A 149 -1.15 -13.34 7.12
CA ASP A 149 -2.30 -14.20 7.39
C ASP A 149 -3.10 -13.74 8.63
N GLY A 150 -2.42 -13.20 9.65
CA GLY A 150 -3.06 -12.62 10.82
C GLY A 150 -4.00 -11.46 10.48
N LEU A 151 -3.56 -10.55 9.61
CA LEU A 151 -4.40 -9.45 9.12
C LEU A 151 -5.55 -9.96 8.26
N ARG A 152 -5.29 -10.95 7.38
CA ARG A 152 -6.36 -11.61 6.60
C ARG A 152 -7.43 -12.20 7.48
N ALA A 153 -7.06 -12.89 8.56
CA ALA A 153 -8.01 -13.45 9.51
C ALA A 153 -8.88 -12.35 10.13
N LEU A 154 -8.28 -11.21 10.48
CA LEU A 154 -8.97 -10.06 11.05
C LEU A 154 -9.94 -9.37 10.06
N LEU A 155 -9.79 -9.56 8.75
CA LEU A 155 -10.77 -9.09 7.76
C LEU A 155 -12.06 -9.89 7.78
N VAL A 156 -12.01 -11.19 8.07
CA VAL A 156 -13.19 -12.07 8.12
C VAL A 156 -14.02 -11.73 9.36
N PRO A 157 -15.35 -11.58 9.29
CA PRO A 157 -16.18 -11.35 10.47
C PRO A 157 -16.00 -12.46 11.52
N SER A 158 -15.92 -12.11 12.82
CA SER A 158 -15.60 -13.06 13.90
C SER A 158 -16.54 -14.27 13.96
N ASN A 159 -17.82 -14.11 13.60
CA ASN A 159 -18.80 -15.19 13.54
C ASN A 159 -18.60 -16.19 12.37
N LYS A 160 -17.77 -15.83 11.38
CA LYS A 160 -17.41 -16.67 10.23
C LYS A 160 -15.97 -17.19 10.31
N ARG A 161 -15.20 -16.81 11.34
CA ARG A 161 -13.83 -17.28 11.53
C ARG A 161 -13.83 -18.73 12.01
N PRO A 162 -12.89 -19.57 11.52
CA PRO A 162 -12.63 -20.86 12.13
C PRO A 162 -12.21 -20.65 13.58
N THR A 163 -12.96 -21.20 14.53
CA THR A 163 -12.64 -21.11 15.96
C THR A 163 -11.83 -22.34 16.40
N PHE A 164 -10.92 -22.10 17.34
CA PHE A 164 -10.12 -23.12 18.03
C PHE A 164 -10.99 -24.30 18.53
N GLY A 165 -10.50 -25.54 18.37
CA GLY A 165 -11.05 -26.75 19.01
C GLY A 165 -12.39 -27.30 18.49
N ARG A 166 -13.19 -26.55 17.73
CA ARG A 166 -14.55 -27.00 17.36
C ARG A 166 -14.63 -27.86 16.09
N ASN A 167 -13.55 -27.93 15.30
CA ASN A 167 -13.54 -28.58 13.97
C ASN A 167 -12.42 -29.60 13.74
N ILE A 168 -11.83 -30.18 14.79
CA ILE A 168 -10.78 -31.21 14.66
C ILE A 168 -11.28 -32.45 13.87
N GLY A 169 -12.59 -32.72 13.85
CA GLY A 169 -13.16 -33.92 13.23
C GLY A 169 -13.72 -33.78 11.80
N ARG A 170 -13.90 -32.56 11.25
CA ARG A 170 -14.62 -32.39 9.96
C ARG A 170 -14.10 -31.20 9.15
N ARG A 171 -12.94 -31.34 8.49
CA ARG A 171 -12.70 -30.88 7.10
C ARG A 171 -11.25 -31.10 6.66
N ARG A 172 -11.01 -32.24 6.02
CA ARG A 172 -9.94 -32.46 5.03
C ARG A 172 -10.30 -31.81 3.68
N ARG A 173 -10.68 -30.52 3.67
CA ARG A 173 -10.81 -29.75 2.42
C ARG A 173 -9.91 -28.53 2.53
N LYS A 174 -8.77 -28.62 1.83
CA LYS A 174 -7.94 -27.61 1.11
C LYS A 174 -8.38 -26.13 1.07
N THR A 175 -8.98 -25.58 2.11
CA THR A 175 -9.14 -24.14 2.28
C THR A 175 -8.41 -23.81 3.56
N SER A 176 -7.13 -23.43 3.40
CA SER A 176 -6.41 -22.63 4.38
C SER A 176 -7.28 -21.41 4.64
N LEU A 177 -8.07 -21.44 5.71
CA LEU A 177 -8.78 -20.26 6.17
C LEU A 177 -7.82 -19.61 7.15
N ALA A 178 -7.37 -18.41 6.79
CA ALA A 178 -6.58 -17.53 7.64
C ALA A 178 -7.03 -17.61 9.10
N SER A 179 -6.08 -17.92 9.98
CA SER A 179 -6.31 -17.91 11.43
C SER A 179 -5.38 -16.90 12.05
N ILE A 180 -5.89 -16.13 13.01
CA ILE A 180 -5.06 -15.19 13.77
C ILE A 180 -3.96 -15.92 14.57
N GLU A 181 -4.14 -17.22 14.82
CA GLU A 181 -3.14 -18.08 15.46
C GLU A 181 -1.95 -18.38 14.55
N PHE A 182 -2.13 -18.33 13.23
CA PHE A 182 -1.06 -18.50 12.24
C PHE A 182 -0.41 -17.16 11.86
N ALA A 183 -0.74 -16.07 12.56
CA ALA A 183 -0.09 -14.77 12.39
C ALA A 183 1.39 -14.75 12.81
N GLY A 184 1.89 -15.83 13.42
CA GLY A 184 3.17 -15.87 14.10
C GLY A 184 3.13 -15.08 15.42
N ARG A 185 4.23 -14.40 15.75
CA ARG A 185 4.28 -13.56 16.96
C ARG A 185 3.80 -12.16 16.63
N TRP A 186 2.96 -11.61 17.48
CA TRP A 186 2.58 -10.20 17.48
C TRP A 186 3.61 -9.42 18.27
N SER A 187 3.96 -8.22 17.80
CA SER A 187 4.94 -7.34 18.44
C SER A 187 4.57 -5.88 18.23
N LEU A 188 5.12 -5.01 19.07
CA LEU A 188 4.97 -3.56 18.89
C LEU A 188 5.73 -3.10 17.65
N LEU A 189 5.11 -2.24 16.84
CA LEU A 189 5.77 -1.54 15.76
C LEU A 189 6.61 -0.40 16.38
N GLY A 190 7.88 -0.29 15.99
CA GLY A 190 8.89 0.56 16.64
C GLY A 190 8.66 2.08 16.61
N THR A 191 7.49 2.56 16.17
CA THR A 191 7.09 3.98 16.14
C THR A 191 7.16 4.66 17.50
N GLN A 192 7.13 3.91 18.61
CA GLN A 192 7.10 4.45 19.97
C GLN A 192 8.40 4.24 20.76
N ILE A 193 9.31 3.39 20.30
CA ILE A 193 10.60 3.13 21.00
C ILE A 193 11.59 4.29 20.76
N THR A 194 11.41 5.06 19.69
CA THR A 194 12.20 6.26 19.37
C THR A 194 11.81 7.50 20.18
N SER A 195 10.97 7.38 21.20
CA SER A 195 10.57 8.48 22.09
C SER A 195 11.63 8.89 23.14
N GLN A 196 12.87 8.42 23.01
CA GLN A 196 14.00 9.08 23.67
C GLN A 196 14.51 10.20 22.74
N PRO A 197 14.42 11.48 23.15
CA PRO A 197 15.00 12.56 22.37
C PRO A 197 16.53 12.42 22.42
N LEU A 198 17.10 11.72 21.45
CA LEU A 198 18.52 11.87 21.16
C LEU A 198 18.66 13.28 20.59
N GLY A 199 19.28 14.18 21.35
CA GLY A 199 19.31 15.61 21.08
C GLY A 199 19.51 15.97 19.60
N ASN A 200 18.91 17.10 19.20
CA ASN A 200 18.68 17.62 17.83
C ASN A 200 19.75 17.36 16.74
N GLY A 201 20.99 17.02 17.07
CA GLY A 201 22.04 16.65 16.12
C GLY A 201 22.00 15.20 15.60
N VAL A 202 21.55 14.21 16.39
CA VAL A 202 21.58 12.79 15.98
C VAL A 202 20.40 12.44 15.07
N GLU A 203 19.22 12.98 15.36
CA GLU A 203 18.02 12.79 14.53
C GLU A 203 18.20 13.34 13.10
N SER A 204 18.89 14.48 12.94
CA SER A 204 19.21 15.03 11.62
C SER A 204 20.17 14.12 10.84
N SER A 205 21.07 13.40 11.51
CA SER A 205 22.06 12.52 10.84
C SER A 205 21.44 11.23 10.30
N ALA A 206 20.38 10.71 10.94
CA ALA A 206 19.71 9.48 10.51
C ALA A 206 18.62 9.74 9.46
N ARG A 207 18.05 10.95 9.43
CA ARG A 207 17.01 11.32 8.47
C ARG A 207 17.54 11.46 7.05
N ASP A 208 18.77 11.96 6.86
CA ASP A 208 19.37 12.13 5.53
C ASP A 208 19.50 10.81 4.74
N PRO A 209 20.07 9.72 5.30
CA PRO A 209 20.03 8.39 4.67
C PRO A 209 18.62 7.90 4.35
N ALA A 210 17.65 8.14 5.24
CA ALA A 210 16.26 7.74 5.03
C ALA A 210 15.60 8.49 3.85
N ILE A 211 15.85 9.81 3.73
CA ILE A 211 15.40 10.61 2.58
C ILE A 211 16.07 10.09 1.30
N GLU A 212 17.35 9.74 1.34
CA GLU A 212 18.07 9.16 0.20
C GLU A 212 17.49 7.80 -0.23
N LYS A 213 17.15 6.92 0.72
CA LYS A 213 16.41 5.68 0.45
C LYS A 213 15.04 5.97 -0.17
N PHE A 214 14.28 6.90 0.40
CA PHE A 214 12.97 7.28 -0.12
C PHE A 214 13.04 7.81 -1.55
N ALA A 215 14.03 8.65 -1.86
CA ALA A 215 14.28 9.16 -3.21
C ALA A 215 14.49 8.01 -4.23
N ARG A 216 15.24 6.97 -3.84
CA ARG A 216 15.46 5.78 -4.69
C ARG A 216 14.16 5.01 -4.92
N VAL A 217 13.37 4.82 -3.86
CA VAL A 217 12.08 4.13 -3.94
C VAL A 217 11.12 4.89 -4.85
N LEU A 218 11.03 6.22 -4.76
CA LEU A 218 10.16 7.02 -5.63
C LEU A 218 10.53 6.88 -7.11
N LEU A 219 11.83 6.93 -7.43
CA LEU A 219 12.30 6.71 -8.81
C LEU A 219 11.94 5.33 -9.33
N ARG A 220 12.10 4.28 -8.51
CA ARG A 220 11.72 2.91 -8.88
C ARG A 220 10.20 2.76 -9.02
N ARG A 221 9.43 3.41 -8.15
CA ARG A 221 7.97 3.32 -8.10
C ARG A 221 7.31 3.98 -9.31
N TYR A 222 7.74 5.20 -9.64
CA TYR A 222 7.11 6.03 -10.67
C TYR A 222 7.89 6.13 -11.98
N GLY A 223 9.17 5.81 -11.99
CA GLY A 223 10.06 5.98 -13.14
C GLY A 223 10.49 7.44 -13.37
N VAL A 224 9.54 8.36 -13.34
CA VAL A 224 9.75 9.82 -13.37
C VAL A 224 9.19 10.44 -12.11
N VAL A 225 9.97 11.29 -11.46
CA VAL A 225 9.62 11.94 -10.20
C VAL A 225 9.56 13.46 -10.39
N PHE A 226 8.48 14.08 -9.90
CA PHE A 226 8.23 15.52 -9.89
C PHE A 226 7.43 15.91 -8.64
N ARG A 227 7.49 17.19 -8.25
CA ARG A 227 6.95 17.70 -6.97
C ARG A 227 5.53 17.21 -6.64
N ARG A 228 4.59 17.28 -7.59
CA ARG A 228 3.17 16.95 -7.34
C ARG A 228 2.92 15.46 -7.05
N LEU A 229 3.85 14.56 -7.37
CA LEU A 229 3.71 13.15 -6.98
C LEU A 229 3.75 12.94 -5.47
N LEU A 230 4.40 13.83 -4.72
CA LEU A 230 4.44 13.75 -3.27
C LEU A 230 3.05 13.86 -2.63
N GLU A 231 2.04 14.38 -3.34
CA GLU A 231 0.65 14.33 -2.89
C GLU A 231 0.09 12.90 -2.73
N ARG A 232 0.78 11.87 -3.26
CA ARG A 232 0.43 10.44 -3.09
C ARG A 232 1.22 9.76 -1.98
N GLU A 233 2.20 10.44 -1.41
CA GLU A 233 3.13 9.88 -0.44
C GLU A 233 2.77 10.33 0.97
N ILE A 234 3.04 9.47 1.95
CA ILE A 234 2.68 9.73 3.35
C ILE A 234 3.79 10.43 4.15
N PHE A 235 5.02 10.35 3.67
CA PHE A 235 6.18 10.82 4.42
C PHE A 235 6.30 12.35 4.34
N GLY A 236 6.67 12.96 5.46
CA GLY A 236 6.87 14.41 5.59
C GLY A 236 8.17 14.91 4.94
N VAL A 237 8.52 14.39 3.76
CA VAL A 237 9.71 14.76 3.00
C VAL A 237 9.36 15.83 1.98
N THR A 238 10.09 16.94 1.99
CA THR A 238 9.87 18.05 1.09
C THR A 238 10.51 17.81 -0.29
N TRP A 239 9.95 18.47 -1.31
CA TRP A 239 10.57 18.48 -2.64
C TRP A 239 11.99 19.07 -2.63
N TYR A 240 12.27 20.00 -1.72
CA TYR A 240 13.57 20.61 -1.59
C TYR A 240 14.64 19.62 -1.10
N GLU A 241 14.31 18.82 -0.09
CA GLU A 241 15.18 17.74 0.41
C GLU A 241 15.47 16.71 -0.70
N LEU A 242 14.44 16.27 -1.44
CA LEU A 242 14.61 15.36 -2.57
C LEU A 242 15.42 15.98 -3.72
N GLY A 243 15.16 17.24 -4.08
CA GLY A 243 15.86 17.95 -5.15
C GLY A 243 17.36 18.13 -4.88
N ARG A 244 17.79 18.22 -3.61
CA ARG A 244 19.22 18.18 -3.26
C ARG A 244 19.85 16.82 -3.59
N ILE A 245 19.17 15.72 -3.27
CA ILE A 245 19.65 14.36 -3.58
C ILE A 245 19.66 14.12 -5.09
N TYR A 246 18.57 14.41 -5.78
CA TYR A 246 18.44 14.16 -7.21
C TYR A 246 19.45 14.97 -8.04
N ARG A 247 19.72 16.23 -7.71
CA ARG A 247 20.77 17.01 -8.40
C ARG A 247 22.17 16.43 -8.18
N ARG A 248 22.49 15.89 -7.00
CA ARG A 248 23.76 15.18 -6.76
C ARG A 248 23.85 13.92 -7.62
N TRP A 249 22.78 13.13 -7.67
CA TRP A 249 22.72 11.90 -8.48
C TRP A 249 22.78 12.19 -9.99
N GLU A 250 22.16 13.27 -10.44
CA GLU A 250 22.25 13.76 -11.82
C GLU A 250 23.68 14.17 -12.17
N ALA A 251 24.35 14.94 -11.31
CA ALA A 251 25.75 15.32 -11.51
C ALA A 251 26.70 14.12 -11.60
N ARG A 252 26.36 13.01 -10.92
CA ARG A 252 27.07 11.72 -11.02
C ARG A 252 26.64 10.87 -12.23
N GLY A 253 25.61 11.28 -12.96
CA GLY A 253 25.08 10.56 -14.10
C GLY A 253 24.22 9.33 -13.77
N GLU A 254 23.85 9.13 -12.50
CA GLU A 254 22.98 8.02 -12.06
C GLU A 254 21.54 8.21 -12.56
N ILE A 255 21.09 9.46 -12.63
CA ILE A 255 19.74 9.84 -13.09
C ILE A 255 19.84 11.00 -14.08
N ARG A 256 18.71 11.37 -14.69
CA ARG A 256 18.62 12.52 -15.60
C ARG A 256 17.57 13.49 -15.13
N GLY A 257 17.92 14.77 -15.02
CA GLY A 257 16.98 15.88 -14.90
C GLY A 257 16.47 16.32 -16.28
N GLY A 258 15.24 16.82 -16.34
CA GLY A 258 14.68 17.33 -17.58
C GLY A 258 13.15 17.49 -17.55
N TYR A 259 12.57 17.57 -18.74
CA TYR A 259 11.12 17.64 -18.94
C TYR A 259 10.63 16.37 -19.65
N PHE A 260 10.11 15.43 -18.88
CA PHE A 260 9.65 14.14 -19.39
C PHE A 260 8.11 14.08 -19.47
N VAL A 261 7.44 14.78 -18.56
CA VAL A 261 5.99 14.85 -18.45
C VAL A 261 5.50 16.23 -18.87
N GLY A 262 4.65 16.27 -19.90
CA GLY A 262 4.01 17.50 -20.37
C GLY A 262 2.95 18.03 -19.41
N GLY A 263 2.76 19.35 -19.36
CA GLY A 263 1.76 20.00 -18.50
C GLY A 263 2.14 20.12 -17.03
N ILE A 264 3.31 19.61 -16.63
CA ILE A 264 3.86 19.73 -15.29
C ILE A 264 5.06 20.68 -15.31
N SER A 265 5.00 21.73 -14.50
CA SER A 265 6.10 22.69 -14.34
C SER A 265 7.09 22.24 -13.26
N GLY A 266 8.31 22.79 -13.34
CA GLY A 266 9.39 22.53 -12.39
C GLY A 266 10.33 21.40 -12.81
N GLU A 267 11.32 21.13 -11.94
CA GLU A 267 12.30 20.06 -12.14
C GLU A 267 11.63 18.68 -12.12
N GLN A 268 12.06 17.80 -13.01
CA GLN A 268 11.67 16.40 -13.05
C GLN A 268 12.92 15.55 -13.18
N PHE A 269 12.92 14.39 -12.52
CA PHE A 269 14.05 13.47 -12.51
C PHE A 269 13.60 12.07 -12.89
N ALA A 270 14.40 11.36 -13.68
CA ALA A 270 14.07 10.03 -14.14
C ALA A 270 15.28 9.11 -14.17
N LEU A 271 15.03 7.82 -13.99
CA LEU A 271 16.01 6.78 -14.26
C LEU A 271 16.28 6.66 -15.77
N PRO A 272 17.52 6.40 -16.21
CA PRO A 272 17.84 6.21 -17.62
C PRO A 272 16.97 5.14 -18.30
N GLU A 273 16.67 4.05 -17.59
CA GLU A 273 15.83 2.95 -18.08
C GLU A 273 14.39 3.42 -18.30
N ALA A 274 13.86 4.25 -17.39
CA ALA A 274 12.51 4.82 -17.51
C ALA A 274 12.40 5.70 -18.77
N ILE A 275 13.44 6.48 -19.09
CA ILE A 275 13.48 7.30 -20.32
C ILE A 275 13.47 6.40 -21.56
N GLY A 276 14.23 5.29 -21.53
CA GLY A 276 14.22 4.28 -22.58
C GLY A 276 12.81 3.72 -22.83
N LEU A 277 12.12 3.33 -21.75
CA LEU A 277 10.75 2.82 -21.80
C LEU A 277 9.74 3.86 -22.31
N LEU A 278 9.84 5.11 -21.89
CA LEU A 278 8.98 6.19 -22.41
C LEU A 278 9.15 6.38 -23.92
N ARG A 279 10.39 6.30 -24.42
CA ARG A 279 10.68 6.38 -25.86
C ARG A 279 10.15 5.17 -26.62
N SER A 280 10.23 3.96 -26.06
CA SER A 280 9.69 2.76 -26.71
C SER A 280 8.17 2.80 -26.78
N ILE A 281 7.50 3.22 -25.70
CA ILE A 281 6.03 3.38 -25.66
C ILE A 281 5.58 4.43 -26.69
N ARG A 282 6.27 5.58 -26.77
CA ARG A 282 5.96 6.62 -27.78
C ARG A 282 6.06 6.13 -29.22
N LYS A 283 6.95 5.17 -29.51
CA LYS A 283 7.14 4.60 -30.84
C LYS A 283 6.16 3.47 -31.16
N ALA A 284 5.56 2.85 -30.14
CA ALA A 284 4.61 1.76 -30.32
C ALA A 284 3.27 2.28 -30.84
N SER A 285 2.63 1.51 -31.72
CA SER A 285 1.25 1.79 -32.14
C SER A 285 0.28 1.59 -30.96
N PRO A 286 -0.76 2.44 -30.82
CA PRO A 286 -1.82 2.23 -29.83
C PRO A 286 -2.44 0.84 -29.97
N LYS A 287 -2.62 0.14 -28.86
CA LYS A 287 -3.23 -1.20 -28.83
C LYS A 287 -4.72 -1.15 -28.50
N ASN A 288 -5.24 0.03 -28.14
CA ASN A 288 -6.58 0.22 -27.60
C ASN A 288 -6.84 -0.68 -26.38
N GLU A 289 -5.80 -0.98 -25.59
CA GLU A 289 -5.90 -1.90 -24.46
C GLU A 289 -6.62 -1.21 -23.30
N LEU A 290 -7.62 -1.89 -22.74
CA LEU A 290 -8.39 -1.42 -21.59
C LEU A 290 -7.85 -2.04 -20.30
N ILE A 291 -7.41 -1.18 -19.39
CA ILE A 291 -6.87 -1.57 -18.09
C ILE A 291 -7.69 -0.92 -16.98
N THR A 292 -8.28 -1.75 -16.12
CA THR A 292 -8.99 -1.28 -14.93
C THR A 292 -8.08 -1.35 -13.71
N LEU A 293 -7.90 -0.24 -13.01
CA LEU A 293 -7.19 -0.17 -11.73
C LEU A 293 -8.12 0.21 -10.59
N SER A 294 -7.81 -0.24 -9.37
CA SER A 294 -8.44 0.33 -8.17
C SER A 294 -7.97 1.77 -7.97
N ALA A 295 -8.87 2.65 -7.55
CA ALA A 295 -8.49 4.01 -7.21
C ALA A 295 -7.57 4.08 -5.97
N ALA A 296 -7.56 3.04 -5.14
CA ALA A 296 -6.61 2.90 -4.04
C ALA A 296 -5.17 2.70 -4.53
N ASP A 297 -4.96 2.26 -5.77
CA ASP A 297 -3.64 1.98 -6.33
C ASP A 297 -2.75 3.24 -6.37
N PRO A 298 -1.43 3.14 -6.09
CA PRO A 298 -0.51 4.28 -6.18
C PRO A 298 -0.47 4.93 -7.58
N LEU A 299 -0.83 4.18 -8.64
CA LEU A 299 -0.94 4.68 -10.01
C LEU A 299 -2.24 5.45 -10.29
N ASN A 300 -3.12 5.64 -9.31
CA ASN A 300 -4.17 6.65 -9.41
C ASN A 300 -3.55 8.06 -9.37
N LEU A 301 -3.16 8.52 -10.57
CA LEU A 301 -2.56 9.83 -10.81
C LEU A 301 -3.53 10.78 -11.51
N GLN A 302 -4.82 10.44 -11.56
CA GLN A 302 -5.86 11.33 -12.08
C GLN A 302 -5.89 12.64 -11.26
N GLY A 303 -5.86 13.78 -11.95
CA GLY A 303 -5.74 15.11 -11.34
C GLY A 303 -4.33 15.49 -10.85
N ILE A 304 -3.34 14.57 -10.89
CA ILE A 304 -1.90 14.90 -10.83
C ILE A 304 -1.34 15.01 -12.24
N LEU A 305 -1.35 13.89 -12.98
CA LEU A 305 -0.77 13.78 -14.32
C LEU A 305 -1.73 14.28 -15.38
N THR A 306 -2.99 13.90 -15.25
CA THR A 306 -4.05 14.25 -16.18
C THR A 306 -4.92 15.37 -15.62
N PRO A 307 -5.45 16.27 -16.47
CA PRO A 307 -6.35 17.31 -16.03
C PRO A 307 -7.66 16.73 -15.48
N GLY A 308 -8.37 17.52 -14.69
CA GLY A 308 -9.65 17.17 -14.11
C GLY A 308 -9.59 16.84 -12.61
N PRO A 309 -10.75 16.55 -11.99
CA PRO A 309 -10.83 16.30 -10.57
C PRO A 309 -10.10 15.03 -10.16
N ARG A 310 -9.63 14.99 -8.91
CA ARG A 310 -9.08 13.80 -8.28
C ARG A 310 -10.17 12.73 -8.12
N ILE A 311 -9.74 11.47 -8.17
CA ILE A 311 -10.59 10.32 -7.84
C ILE A 311 -10.19 9.84 -6.46
N ALA A 312 -11.17 9.72 -5.56
CA ALA A 312 -10.91 9.33 -4.18
C ALA A 312 -10.27 7.94 -4.11
N ALA A 313 -9.20 7.80 -3.33
CA ALA A 313 -8.38 6.59 -3.23
C ALA A 313 -9.04 5.50 -2.35
N VAL A 314 -10.25 5.11 -2.72
CA VAL A 314 -11.06 4.12 -2.01
C VAL A 314 -10.98 2.78 -2.74
N THR A 315 -10.84 1.68 -1.99
CA THR A 315 -10.70 0.33 -2.56
C THR A 315 -11.85 -0.07 -3.47
N SER A 316 -13.07 0.45 -3.30
CA SER A 316 -14.23 0.17 -4.16
C SER A 316 -14.23 0.96 -5.47
N ASN A 317 -13.57 2.12 -5.49
CA ASN A 317 -13.53 2.97 -6.68
C ASN A 317 -12.58 2.36 -7.73
N ARG A 318 -12.85 2.62 -9.01
CA ARG A 318 -12.07 2.09 -10.14
C ARG A 318 -11.79 3.17 -11.15
N ILE A 319 -10.70 3.03 -11.89
CA ILE A 319 -10.33 3.90 -13.01
C ILE A 319 -10.07 3.00 -14.22
N LEU A 320 -10.70 3.32 -15.33
CA LEU A 320 -10.51 2.66 -16.61
C LEU A 320 -9.54 3.48 -17.46
N PHE A 321 -8.46 2.84 -17.87
CA PHE A 321 -7.45 3.40 -18.76
C PHE A 321 -7.56 2.76 -20.14
N ARG A 322 -7.33 3.55 -21.18
CA ARG A 322 -7.07 3.09 -22.55
C ARG A 322 -5.67 3.50 -22.95
N ASP A 323 -4.79 2.54 -23.18
CA ASP A 323 -3.37 2.78 -23.50
C ASP A 323 -2.69 3.78 -22.52
N GLY A 324 -3.04 3.68 -21.23
CA GLY A 324 -2.52 4.56 -20.17
C GLY A 324 -3.24 5.90 -19.99
N LEU A 325 -4.22 6.25 -20.85
CA LEU A 325 -5.05 7.43 -20.68
C LEU A 325 -6.33 7.11 -19.90
N PRO A 326 -6.65 7.80 -18.79
CA PRO A 326 -7.87 7.58 -18.05
C PRO A 326 -9.09 8.06 -18.87
N ILE A 327 -10.07 7.18 -19.09
CA ILE A 327 -11.27 7.46 -19.89
C ILE A 327 -12.57 7.44 -19.09
N ALA A 328 -12.60 6.71 -17.96
CA ALA A 328 -13.76 6.63 -17.09
C ALA A 328 -13.36 6.22 -15.67
N ALA A 329 -14.26 6.45 -14.72
CA ALA A 329 -14.11 6.05 -13.33
C ALA A 329 -15.43 5.51 -12.78
N LEU A 330 -15.33 4.58 -11.83
CA LEU A 330 -16.43 4.16 -10.96
C LEU A 330 -16.19 4.77 -9.58
N GLU A 331 -17.07 5.67 -9.15
CA GLU A 331 -17.01 6.31 -7.84
C GLU A 331 -18.36 6.16 -7.15
N ALA A 332 -18.37 5.63 -5.92
CA ALA A 332 -19.61 5.40 -5.16
C ALA A 332 -20.69 4.59 -5.92
N GLY A 333 -20.28 3.71 -6.85
CA GLY A 333 -21.18 2.89 -7.66
C GLY A 333 -21.65 3.54 -8.96
N GLU A 334 -21.33 4.82 -9.19
CA GLU A 334 -21.69 5.56 -10.39
C GLU A 334 -20.51 5.61 -11.36
N THR A 335 -20.82 5.42 -12.66
CA THR A 335 -19.82 5.49 -13.72
C THR A 335 -19.76 6.90 -14.28
N ARG A 336 -18.57 7.51 -14.23
CA ARG A 336 -18.30 8.84 -14.75
C ARG A 336 -17.28 8.77 -15.87
N LYS A 337 -17.60 9.29 -17.05
CA LYS A 337 -16.61 9.50 -18.12
C LYS A 337 -15.68 10.63 -17.74
N LEU A 338 -14.39 10.46 -18.01
CA LEU A 338 -13.37 11.47 -17.76
C LEU A 338 -13.08 12.20 -19.07
N ALA A 339 -12.93 13.51 -19.00
CA ALA A 339 -12.49 14.29 -20.15
C ALA A 339 -11.04 13.90 -20.46
N THR A 340 -10.83 13.22 -21.59
CA THR A 340 -9.48 13.01 -22.11
C THR A 340 -8.94 14.36 -22.54
N GLY A 341 -7.94 14.89 -21.82
CA GLY A 341 -7.22 16.08 -22.26
C GLY A 341 -6.75 15.85 -23.69
N ARG A 342 -7.13 16.72 -24.63
CA ARG A 342 -6.76 16.63 -26.05
C ARG A 342 -5.23 16.51 -26.20
N VAL A 343 -4.73 15.29 -26.33
CA VAL A 343 -3.49 15.05 -27.07
C VAL A 343 -3.95 14.89 -28.51
N ARG A 344 -3.76 15.91 -29.35
CA ARG A 344 -4.01 15.81 -30.79
C ARG A 344 -3.18 14.62 -31.32
N PRO A 345 -3.77 13.56 -31.88
CA PRO A 345 -3.07 12.81 -32.88
C PRO A 345 -3.03 13.72 -34.11
N THR A 346 -1.84 13.99 -34.60
CA THR A 346 -1.67 14.46 -35.97
C THR A 346 -2.46 13.55 -36.91
N GLY A 347 -3.49 14.12 -37.55
CA GLY A 347 -4.12 13.63 -38.78
C GLY A 347 -4.59 12.18 -38.80
N GLY A 348 -5.88 11.97 -38.52
CA GLY A 348 -6.57 10.71 -38.80
C GLY A 348 -7.87 10.62 -38.02
N LEU A 349 -9.00 10.79 -38.71
CA LEU A 349 -10.32 10.43 -38.20
C LEU A 349 -10.31 8.92 -37.90
N SER A 350 -10.54 8.51 -36.66
CA SER A 350 -10.92 7.13 -36.35
C SER A 350 -12.02 7.11 -35.29
N GLU A 351 -13.18 6.65 -35.73
CA GLU A 351 -14.38 6.30 -34.96
C GLU A 351 -14.16 5.09 -34.04
N ASP A 352 -13.26 5.19 -33.05
CA ASP A 352 -13.06 4.16 -32.02
C ASP A 352 -13.46 4.71 -30.64
N SER A 353 -14.76 5.01 -30.47
CA SER A 353 -15.33 5.30 -29.15
C SER A 353 -15.58 3.98 -28.42
N VAL A 354 -14.95 3.79 -27.25
CA VAL A 354 -15.28 2.66 -26.36
C VAL A 354 -16.75 2.82 -25.97
N SER A 355 -17.57 1.78 -26.19
CA SER A 355 -19.00 1.87 -25.93
C SER A 355 -19.30 1.99 -24.44
N ASP A 356 -20.43 2.60 -24.09
CA ASP A 356 -20.84 2.75 -22.69
C ASP A 356 -21.00 1.39 -22.00
N THR A 357 -21.49 0.40 -22.75
CA THR A 357 -21.59 -0.98 -22.28
C THR A 357 -20.22 -1.61 -22.00
N GLN A 358 -19.20 -1.35 -22.83
CA GLN A 358 -17.84 -1.81 -22.59
C GLN A 358 -17.22 -1.15 -21.36
N ILE A 359 -17.43 0.16 -21.19
CA ILE A 359 -16.96 0.92 -20.02
C ILE A 359 -17.59 0.35 -18.74
N GLU A 360 -18.91 0.20 -18.71
CA GLU A 360 -19.61 -0.34 -17.55
C GLU A 360 -19.17 -1.76 -17.22
N THR A 361 -19.02 -2.61 -18.25
CA THR A 361 -18.54 -3.99 -18.09
C THR A 361 -17.13 -4.02 -17.50
N ALA A 362 -16.21 -3.20 -18.02
CA ALA A 362 -14.83 -3.15 -17.55
C ALA A 362 -14.68 -2.60 -16.12
N LEU A 363 -15.56 -1.68 -15.71
CA LEU A 363 -15.53 -1.07 -14.38
C LEU A 363 -16.27 -1.89 -13.31
N LYS A 364 -17.41 -2.49 -13.66
CA LYS A 364 -18.26 -3.24 -12.71
C LYS A 364 -17.81 -4.68 -12.53
N ILE A 365 -17.19 -5.30 -13.54
CA ILE A 365 -16.70 -6.69 -13.44
C ILE A 365 -15.30 -6.69 -12.81
N GLY A 366 -15.25 -6.58 -11.48
CA GLY A 366 -14.06 -6.91 -10.72
C GLY A 366 -13.90 -8.43 -10.61
N LYS A 367 -12.88 -9.02 -11.26
CA LYS A 367 -12.56 -10.44 -11.06
C LYS A 367 -11.74 -10.62 -9.78
N LEU A 368 -12.41 -10.70 -8.62
CA LEU A 368 -11.74 -11.19 -7.41
C LEU A 368 -11.30 -12.64 -7.65
N ARG A 369 -9.98 -12.86 -7.64
CA ARG A 369 -9.34 -14.14 -7.93
C ARG A 369 -9.84 -15.22 -6.96
N PRO A 370 -10.06 -16.47 -7.40
CA PRO A 370 -10.59 -17.54 -6.56
C PRO A 370 -9.83 -17.75 -5.25
N SER A 371 -8.50 -17.65 -5.26
CA SER A 371 -7.62 -17.75 -4.07
C SER A 371 -7.91 -16.67 -3.01
N LEU A 372 -8.40 -15.50 -3.42
CA LEU A 372 -8.67 -14.34 -2.56
C LEU A 372 -10.13 -14.25 -2.07
N ARG A 373 -11.05 -14.99 -2.70
CA ARG A 373 -12.48 -15.00 -2.35
C ARG A 373 -12.80 -15.36 -0.90
N PRO A 374 -12.03 -16.20 -0.18
CA PRO A 374 -12.31 -16.48 1.23
C PRO A 374 -12.15 -15.26 2.15
N TYR A 375 -11.30 -14.29 1.77
CA TYR A 375 -10.89 -13.19 2.65
C TYR A 375 -11.56 -11.85 2.31
N TYR A 376 -11.76 -11.59 1.02
CA TYR A 376 -12.12 -10.26 0.50
C TYR A 376 -13.55 -10.16 -0.04
N LYS A 377 -14.44 -11.08 0.36
CA LYS A 377 -15.87 -10.99 0.06
C LYS A 377 -16.60 -9.95 0.91
#